data_AF-A0A9X0SPL8-F1
#
_entry.id   AF-A0A9X0SPL8-F1
#
_cell.length_a   1.000
_cell.length_b   1.000
_cell.length_c   1.000
_cell.angle_alpha   90.00
_cell.angle_beta   90.00
_cell.angle_gamma   90.00
#
_symmetry.space_group_name_H-M   'P 1'
#
loop_
_entity.id
_entity.type
_entity.pdbx_description
1 polymer ?
#
loop_
_entity_poly.entity_id
_entity_poly.type
_entity_poly.pdbx_seq_one_letter_code
_entity_poly.pdbx_strand_id
1 'polypeptide(L)'
;MIEVHVKYFQAIADIQHHYDDILRQFEKPKFGHSLLESWGIQLSEKEAIMEERDVLKYLIGCRLGVVRNKSVQKPAIEVVQRCFKRYLVFLEMVFKCNAHNVNKHPYKSIQKQYKACRHYLFKFSLPAWYEKLPNEILTLQEKYKNI
;
A
#
# COMPACT_ATOMS: atom_id res chain seq x y z
N MET A 1 7.82 -9.51 21.34
CA MET A 1 7.45 -8.70 20.17
C MET A 1 7.49 -9.65 18.97
N ILE A 2 6.36 -9.96 18.32
CA ILE A 2 6.40 -10.78 17.11
C ILE A 2 7.05 -9.90 16.04
N GLU A 3 8.32 -10.14 15.74
CA GLU A 3 9.06 -9.37 14.74
C GLU A 3 8.58 -9.83 13.36
N VAL A 4 7.44 -9.31 12.93
CA VAL A 4 6.96 -9.51 11.56
C VAL A 4 7.94 -8.80 10.65
N HIS A 5 8.80 -9.58 9.98
CA HIS A 5 9.78 -9.02 9.07
C HIS A 5 9.10 -8.49 7.80
N VAL A 6 8.74 -7.21 7.82
CA VAL A 6 8.20 -6.45 6.68
C VAL A 6 9.31 -6.27 5.63
N LYS A 7 9.26 -7.05 4.54
CA LYS A 7 10.22 -6.96 3.42
C LYS A 7 9.79 -5.87 2.43
N TYR A 8 10.74 -5.29 1.70
CA TYR A 8 10.45 -4.24 0.71
C TYR A 8 9.86 -2.95 1.31
N PHE A 9 10.26 -2.61 2.54
CA PHE A 9 9.77 -1.42 3.24
C PHE A 9 9.82 -0.14 2.39
N GLN A 10 10.94 0.14 1.72
CA GLN A 10 11.06 1.30 0.82
C GLN A 10 10.03 1.25 -0.32
N ALA A 11 9.80 0.08 -0.93
CA ALA A 11 8.84 -0.03 -2.00
C ALA A 11 7.40 0.17 -1.49
N ILE A 12 7.09 -0.28 -0.27
CA ILE A 12 5.78 0.00 0.36
C ILE A 12 5.60 1.49 0.62
N ALA A 13 6.64 2.19 1.06
CA ALA A 13 6.61 3.64 1.21
C ALA A 13 6.40 4.35 -0.14
N ASP A 14 7.10 3.92 -1.20
CA ASP A 14 6.93 4.48 -2.55
C ASP A 14 5.50 4.25 -3.09
N ILE A 15 4.94 3.07 -2.85
CA ILE A 15 3.54 2.76 -3.20
C ILE A 15 2.61 3.68 -2.40
N GLN A 16 2.84 3.86 -1.09
CA GLN A 16 2.02 4.73 -0.25
C GLN A 16 2.04 6.17 -0.77
N HIS A 17 3.20 6.68 -1.15
CA HIS A 17 3.32 8.02 -1.74
C HIS A 17 2.50 8.18 -3.02
N HIS A 18 2.45 7.15 -3.87
CA HIS A 18 1.57 7.18 -5.04
C HIS A 18 0.08 7.24 -4.65
N TYR A 19 -0.36 6.50 -3.64
CA TYR A 19 -1.73 6.60 -3.12
C TYR A 19 -2.03 7.99 -2.53
N ASP A 20 -1.06 8.58 -1.82
CA ASP A 20 -1.17 9.97 -1.33
C ASP A 20 -1.30 10.96 -2.50
N ASP A 21 -0.58 10.73 -3.61
CA ASP A 21 -0.67 11.55 -4.82
C ASP A 21 -2.00 11.37 -5.55
N ILE A 22 -2.52 10.15 -5.66
CA ILE A 22 -3.87 9.85 -6.16
C ILE A 22 -4.89 10.69 -5.39
N LEU A 23 -4.89 10.60 -4.05
CA LEU A 23 -5.85 11.31 -3.21
C LEU A 23 -5.73 12.83 -3.34
N ARG A 24 -4.52 13.37 -3.55
CA ARG A 24 -4.33 14.79 -3.85
C ARG A 24 -4.94 15.21 -5.19
N GLN A 25 -5.00 14.32 -6.18
CA GLN A 25 -5.60 14.65 -7.48
C GLN A 25 -7.14 14.69 -7.44
N PHE A 26 -7.78 13.96 -6.51
CA PHE A 26 -9.23 14.07 -6.31
C PHE A 26 -9.65 15.51 -5.95
N GLU A 27 -8.80 16.23 -5.22
CA GLU A 27 -9.04 17.62 -4.79
C GLU A 27 -8.75 18.66 -5.88
N LYS A 28 -8.34 18.25 -7.09
CA LYS A 28 -7.99 19.13 -8.21
C LYS A 28 -8.92 18.91 -9.40
N PRO A 29 -10.01 19.69 -9.51
CA PRO A 29 -10.95 19.57 -10.62
C PRO A 29 -10.26 19.71 -11.99
N LYS A 30 -10.81 19.02 -13.00
CA LYS A 30 -10.30 18.95 -14.39
C LYS A 30 -8.95 18.22 -14.52
N PHE A 31 -7.84 18.87 -14.20
CA PHE A 31 -6.50 18.32 -14.46
C PHE A 31 -6.20 17.10 -13.60
N GLY A 32 -6.53 17.15 -12.30
CA GLY A 32 -6.35 16.01 -11.41
C GLY A 32 -7.23 14.83 -11.83
N HIS A 33 -8.49 15.10 -12.19
CA HIS A 33 -9.44 14.06 -12.61
C HIS A 33 -9.02 13.39 -13.93
N SER A 34 -8.54 14.15 -14.91
CA SER A 34 -8.00 13.59 -16.16
C SER A 34 -6.75 12.73 -15.92
N LEU A 35 -5.90 13.13 -14.98
CA LEU A 35 -4.74 12.33 -14.59
C LEU A 35 -5.16 11.01 -13.92
N LEU A 36 -6.15 11.05 -13.02
CA LEU A 36 -6.71 9.86 -12.39
C LEU A 36 -7.29 8.88 -13.42
N GLU A 37 -8.01 9.40 -14.41
CA GLU A 37 -8.56 8.60 -15.51
C GLU A 37 -7.43 7.91 -16.31
N SER A 38 -6.32 8.62 -16.58
CA SER A 38 -5.14 8.03 -17.22
C SER A 38 -4.45 6.94 -16.38
N TRP A 39 -4.70 6.93 -15.07
CA TRP A 39 -4.26 5.88 -14.14
C TRP A 39 -5.32 4.80 -13.91
N GLY A 40 -6.47 4.88 -14.60
CA GLY A 40 -7.54 3.89 -14.51
C GLY A 40 -8.34 4.00 -13.21
N ILE A 41 -8.41 5.19 -12.62
CA ILE A 41 -9.10 5.46 -11.35
C ILE A 41 -10.35 6.27 -11.62
N GLN A 42 -11.49 5.78 -11.15
CA GLN A 42 -12.76 6.48 -11.23
C GLN A 42 -12.97 7.37 -9.99
N LEU A 43 -13.71 8.47 -10.15
CA LEU A 43 -13.96 9.42 -9.06
C LEU A 43 -14.81 8.82 -7.93
N SER A 44 -15.60 7.79 -8.22
CA SER A 44 -16.38 7.02 -7.24
C SER A 44 -15.53 6.12 -6.34
N GLU A 45 -14.23 5.95 -6.63
CA GLU A 45 -13.37 5.02 -5.90
C GLU A 45 -12.61 5.68 -4.73
N LYS A 46 -12.87 6.96 -4.44
CA LYS A 46 -12.10 7.75 -3.45
C LYS A 46 -11.98 7.04 -2.10
N GLU A 47 -13.09 6.55 -1.58
CA GLU A 47 -13.15 5.85 -0.29
C GLU A 47 -12.34 4.55 -0.33
N ALA A 48 -12.46 3.77 -1.42
CA ALA A 48 -11.69 2.54 -1.60
C ALA A 48 -10.18 2.82 -1.66
N ILE A 49 -9.75 3.89 -2.33
CA ILE A 49 -8.35 4.33 -2.38
C ILE A 49 -7.86 4.74 -0.97
N MET A 50 -8.71 5.37 -0.16
CA MET A 50 -8.35 5.72 1.22
C MET A 50 -8.10 4.47 2.07
N GLU A 51 -8.95 3.46 1.97
CA GLU A 51 -8.76 2.16 2.66
C GLU A 51 -7.46 1.48 2.20
N GLU A 52 -7.22 1.46 0.88
CA GLU A 52 -6.03 0.86 0.29
C GLU A 52 -4.74 1.57 0.72
N ARG A 53 -4.75 2.90 0.84
CA ARG A 53 -3.63 3.66 1.45
C ARG A 53 -3.39 3.24 2.90
N ASP A 54 -4.45 2.99 3.66
CA ASP A 54 -4.34 2.65 5.08
C ASP A 54 -3.76 1.23 5.29
N VAL A 55 -3.89 0.32 4.32
CA VAL A 55 -3.12 -0.94 4.27
C VAL A 55 -1.61 -0.69 4.32
N LEU A 56 -1.14 0.26 3.51
CA LEU A 56 0.29 0.56 3.39
C LEU A 56 0.82 1.22 4.66
N LYS A 57 0.03 2.12 5.26
CA LYS A 57 0.33 2.70 6.58
C LYS A 57 0.39 1.63 7.67
N TYR A 58 -0.53 0.67 7.66
CA TYR A 58 -0.54 -0.44 8.59
C TYR A 58 0.72 -1.31 8.45
N LEU A 59 1.15 -1.64 7.22
CA LEU A 59 2.37 -2.40 6.98
C LEU A 59 3.63 -1.65 7.41
N ILE A 60 3.68 -0.35 7.16
CA ILE A 60 4.76 0.52 7.66
C ILE A 60 4.74 0.56 9.20
N GLY A 61 3.56 0.70 9.79
CA GLY A 61 3.34 0.66 11.24
C GLY A 61 3.77 -0.67 11.87
N CYS A 62 3.53 -1.80 11.21
CA CYS A 62 4.02 -3.11 11.65
C CYS A 62 5.56 -3.16 11.72
N ARG A 63 6.25 -2.46 10.81
CA ARG A 63 7.73 -2.38 10.82
C ARG A 63 8.25 -1.43 11.90
N LEU A 64 7.59 -0.29 12.09
CA LEU A 64 8.02 0.75 13.04
C LEU A 64 7.53 0.50 14.47
N GLY A 65 6.53 -0.36 14.64
CA GLY A 65 5.83 -0.62 15.90
C GLY A 65 4.92 0.52 16.38
N VAL A 66 4.74 1.58 15.57
CA VAL A 66 3.90 2.76 15.81
C VAL A 66 3.52 3.46 14.51
N VAL A 67 2.45 4.25 14.55
CA VAL A 67 2.08 5.23 13.51
C VAL A 67 2.11 6.67 14.06
N ARG A 68 2.15 7.67 13.18
CA ARG A 68 2.28 9.10 13.58
C ARG A 68 0.96 9.82 13.81
N ASN A 69 -0.07 9.50 13.03
CA ASN A 69 -1.27 10.35 12.93
C ASN A 69 -2.45 9.77 13.70
N LYS A 70 -3.05 8.71 13.15
CA LYS A 70 -4.17 7.98 13.74
C LYS A 70 -3.80 6.52 13.79
N SER A 71 -4.26 5.83 14.82
CA SER A 71 -4.12 4.39 14.93
C SER A 71 -4.77 3.72 13.73
N VAL A 72 -4.14 2.64 13.29
CA VAL A 72 -4.57 1.91 12.09
C VAL A 72 -4.92 0.49 12.49
N GLN A 73 -6.14 0.12 12.17
CA GLN A 73 -6.63 -1.24 12.37
C GLN A 73 -6.05 -2.17 11.32
N LYS A 74 -5.94 -3.45 11.67
CA LYS A 74 -5.55 -4.52 10.77
C LYS A 74 -6.53 -4.56 9.59
N PRO A 75 -6.04 -4.42 8.34
CA PRO A 75 -6.90 -4.33 7.19
C PRO A 75 -7.49 -5.69 6.85
N ALA A 76 -8.75 -5.69 6.39
CA ALA A 76 -9.39 -6.88 5.84
C ALA A 76 -8.63 -7.40 4.61
N ILE A 77 -8.60 -8.72 4.42
CA ILE A 77 -7.80 -9.39 3.38
C ILE A 77 -8.20 -8.87 1.98
N GLU A 78 -9.48 -8.61 1.77
CA GLU A 78 -10.05 -8.12 0.52
C GLU A 78 -9.48 -6.75 0.14
N VAL A 79 -9.34 -5.85 1.13
CA VAL A 79 -8.77 -4.50 0.94
C VAL A 79 -7.28 -4.62 0.60
N VAL A 80 -6.56 -5.51 1.26
CA VAL A 80 -5.14 -5.76 0.98
C VAL A 80 -4.95 -6.29 -0.45
N GLN A 81 -5.77 -7.25 -0.85
CA GLN A 81 -5.74 -7.77 -2.21
C GLN A 81 -6.04 -6.68 -3.23
N ARG A 82 -7.06 -5.86 -2.99
CA ARG A 82 -7.44 -4.75 -3.86
C ARG A 82 -6.29 -3.74 -4.00
N CYS A 83 -5.68 -3.31 -2.89
CA CYS A 83 -4.54 -2.39 -2.85
C CYS A 83 -3.39 -2.83 -3.76
N PHE A 84 -2.90 -4.06 -3.58
CA PHE A 84 -1.75 -4.55 -4.34
C PHE A 84 -2.10 -4.96 -5.78
N LYS A 85 -3.31 -5.46 -6.03
CA LYS A 85 -3.78 -5.75 -7.41
C LYS A 85 -3.93 -4.46 -8.21
N ARG A 86 -4.57 -3.42 -7.64
CA ARG A 86 -4.70 -2.11 -8.29
C ARG A 86 -3.33 -1.54 -8.64
N TYR A 87 -2.38 -1.59 -7.71
CA TYR A 87 -1.04 -1.08 -7.99
C TYR A 87 -0.30 -1.89 -9.06
N LEU A 88 -0.49 -3.22 -9.12
CA LEU A 88 0.05 -4.03 -10.22
C LEU A 88 -0.52 -3.60 -11.58
N VAL A 89 -1.83 -3.34 -11.65
CA VAL A 89 -2.47 -2.82 -12.87
C VAL A 89 -1.88 -1.47 -13.27
N PHE A 90 -1.68 -0.57 -12.31
CA PHE A 90 -1.01 0.71 -12.56
C PHE A 90 0.41 0.52 -13.12
N LEU A 91 1.22 -0.37 -12.52
CA LEU A 91 2.58 -0.67 -13.00
C LEU A 91 2.58 -1.25 -14.43
N GLU A 92 1.61 -2.10 -14.73
CA GLU A 92 1.47 -2.68 -16.06
C GLU A 92 1.00 -1.64 -17.09
N MET A 93 0.03 -0.82 -16.75
CA MET A 93 -0.54 0.17 -17.67
C MET A 93 0.43 1.32 -17.96
N VAL A 94 1.02 1.90 -16.90
CA VAL A 94 1.82 3.12 -16.98
C VAL A 94 3.29 2.82 -17.25
N PHE A 95 3.87 1.81 -16.59
CA PHE A 95 5.29 1.48 -16.74
C PHE A 95 5.55 0.29 -17.66
N LYS A 96 4.51 -0.35 -18.19
CA LYS A 96 4.62 -1.58 -19.00
C LYS A 96 5.39 -2.67 -18.25
N CYS A 97 5.31 -2.70 -16.91
CA CYS A 97 5.99 -3.68 -16.06
C CYS A 97 5.04 -4.82 -15.67
N ASN A 98 5.33 -6.04 -16.13
CA ASN A 98 4.52 -7.24 -15.89
C ASN A 98 5.39 -8.46 -15.51
N ALA A 99 4.76 -9.61 -15.29
CA ALA A 99 5.44 -10.81 -14.80
C ALA A 99 6.56 -11.31 -15.73
N HIS A 100 6.43 -11.07 -17.04
CA HIS A 100 7.37 -11.55 -18.04
C HIS A 100 8.61 -10.67 -18.18
N ASN A 101 8.46 -9.36 -17.91
CA ASN A 101 9.54 -8.39 -18.14
C ASN A 101 10.07 -7.72 -16.87
N VAL A 102 9.47 -7.94 -15.69
CA VAL A 102 9.87 -7.29 -14.43
C VAL A 102 11.37 -7.38 -14.13
N ASN A 103 12.02 -8.51 -14.42
CA ASN A 103 13.44 -8.68 -14.14
C ASN A 103 14.34 -7.90 -15.12
N LYS A 104 13.83 -7.57 -16.31
CA LYS A 104 14.52 -6.84 -17.38
C LYS A 104 14.14 -5.36 -17.45
N HIS A 105 13.16 -4.92 -16.64
CA HIS A 105 12.67 -3.55 -16.65
C HIS A 105 13.78 -2.54 -16.32
N PRO A 106 13.92 -1.41 -17.04
CA PRO A 106 15.06 -0.50 -16.87
C PRO A 106 15.12 0.13 -15.47
N TYR A 107 13.96 0.43 -14.88
CA TYR A 107 13.89 1.10 -13.58
C TYR A 107 13.84 0.10 -12.42
N LYS A 108 14.89 0.09 -11.58
CA LYS A 108 14.99 -0.79 -10.40
C LYS A 108 13.93 -0.53 -9.33
N SER A 109 13.49 0.73 -9.16
CA SER A 109 12.40 1.09 -8.25
C SER A 109 11.11 0.35 -8.64
N ILE A 110 10.73 0.41 -9.92
CA ILE A 110 9.56 -0.27 -10.47
C ILE A 110 9.67 -1.79 -10.31
N GLN A 111 10.84 -2.39 -10.54
CA GLN A 111 11.05 -3.83 -10.28
C GLN A 111 10.75 -4.19 -8.81
N LYS A 112 11.24 -3.36 -7.88
CA LYS A 112 11.08 -3.59 -6.43
C LYS A 112 9.62 -3.42 -6.01
N GLN A 113 8.92 -2.42 -6.53
CA GLN A 113 7.49 -2.22 -6.26
C GLN A 113 6.64 -3.39 -6.79
N TYR A 114 6.89 -3.84 -8.03
CA TYR A 114 6.21 -5.02 -8.57
C TYR A 114 6.44 -6.27 -7.70
N LYS A 115 7.69 -6.52 -7.31
CA LYS A 115 8.05 -7.64 -6.43
C LYS A 115 7.45 -7.50 -5.03
N ALA A 116 7.30 -6.29 -4.51
CA ALA A 116 6.62 -6.02 -3.25
C ALA A 116 5.14 -6.40 -3.36
N CYS A 117 4.42 -5.95 -4.39
CA CYS A 117 3.01 -6.31 -4.59
C CYS A 117 2.82 -7.83 -4.64
N ARG A 118 3.63 -8.53 -5.44
CA ARG A 118 3.59 -10.01 -5.51
C ARG A 118 3.89 -10.67 -4.17
N HIS A 119 4.89 -10.16 -3.44
CA HIS A 119 5.25 -10.67 -2.13
C HIS A 119 4.11 -10.56 -1.13
N TYR A 120 3.47 -9.39 -1.04
CA TYR A 120 2.39 -9.18 -0.08
C TYR A 120 1.10 -9.87 -0.47
N LEU A 121 0.75 -9.93 -1.76
CA LEU A 121 -0.37 -10.75 -2.22
C LEU A 121 -0.22 -12.22 -1.80
N PHE A 122 1.00 -12.77 -1.89
CA PHE A 122 1.29 -14.12 -1.40
C PHE A 122 1.30 -14.20 0.12
N LYS A 123 1.90 -13.25 0.84
CA LYS A 123 1.94 -13.29 2.31
C LYS A 123 0.56 -13.21 2.95
N PHE A 124 -0.30 -12.34 2.44
CA PHE A 124 -1.67 -12.22 2.92
C PHE A 124 -2.59 -13.37 2.47
N SER A 125 -2.20 -14.18 1.48
CA SER A 125 -2.90 -15.43 1.17
C SER A 125 -2.57 -16.57 2.13
N LEU A 126 -1.63 -16.39 3.06
CA LEU A 126 -1.28 -17.38 4.07
C LEU A 126 -1.97 -17.02 5.40
N PRO A 127 -3.00 -17.78 5.85
CA PRO A 127 -3.75 -17.47 7.07
C PRO A 127 -2.84 -17.30 8.30
N ALA A 128 -1.89 -18.22 8.48
CA ALA A 128 -0.94 -18.18 9.60
C ALA A 128 -0.02 -16.96 9.62
N TRP A 129 0.19 -16.29 8.47
CA TRP A 129 0.95 -15.03 8.44
C TRP A 129 0.05 -13.85 8.79
N TYR A 130 -1.16 -13.80 8.21
CA TYR A 130 -2.15 -12.76 8.51
C TYR A 130 -2.52 -12.76 10.00
N GLU A 131 -2.81 -13.91 10.59
CA GLU A 131 -3.19 -14.05 12.01
C GLU A 131 -2.13 -13.51 12.97
N LYS A 132 -0.84 -13.63 12.63
CA LYS A 132 0.28 -13.13 13.46
C LYS A 132 0.43 -11.61 13.46
N LEU A 133 -0.22 -10.91 12.54
CA LEU A 133 -0.16 -9.45 12.48
C LEU A 133 -1.00 -8.81 13.60
N PRO A 134 -0.54 -7.71 14.22
CA PRO A 134 -1.25 -7.05 15.32
C PRO A 134 -2.61 -6.51 14.87
N ASN A 135 -3.63 -6.62 15.72
CA ASN A 135 -4.98 -6.13 15.38
C ASN A 135 -5.03 -4.61 15.16
N GLU A 136 -4.13 -3.86 15.81
CA GLU A 136 -4.02 -2.42 15.69
C GLU A 136 -2.55 -2.00 15.81
N ILE A 137 -2.17 -0.96 15.05
CA ILE A 137 -0.93 -0.22 15.31
C ILE A 137 -1.30 1.12 15.92
N LEU A 138 -0.81 1.33 17.14
CA LEU A 138 -1.07 2.53 17.91
C LEU A 138 -0.25 3.73 17.43
N THR A 139 -0.76 4.93 17.68
CA THR A 139 0.04 6.15 17.58
C THR A 139 1.15 6.17 18.63
N LEU A 140 2.20 6.97 18.39
CA LEU A 140 3.22 7.26 19.42
C LEU A 140 2.57 7.76 20.72
N GLN A 141 1.64 8.71 20.61
CA GLN A 141 0.96 9.31 21.77
C GLN A 141 0.19 8.26 22.57
N GLU A 142 -0.57 7.40 21.91
CA GLU A 142 -1.37 6.37 22.60
C GLU A 142 -0.51 5.27 23.20
N LYS A 143 0.57 4.87 22.51
CA LYS A 143 1.47 3.82 22.98
C LYS A 143 2.18 4.19 24.29
N TYR A 144 2.51 5.47 24.48
CA TYR A 144 3.23 5.97 25.65
C TYR A 144 2.33 6.77 26.60
N LYS A 145 0.99 6.72 26.46
CA LYS A 145 0.06 7.54 27.24
C LYS A 145 0.09 7.26 28.76
N ASN A 146 0.51 6.05 29.15
CA ASN A 146 0.49 5.57 30.54
C ASN A 146 1.89 5.21 31.08
N ILE A 147 2.95 5.74 30.46
CA ILE A 147 4.33 5.67 30.96
C ILE A 147 4.69 7.06 31.48
#